data_AF-A0A844RSM6-F1
#
_entry.id   AF-A0A844RSM6-F1
#
_cell.length_a   1.000
_cell.length_b   1.000
_cell.length_c   1.000
_cell.angle_alpha   90.00
_cell.angle_beta   90.00
_cell.angle_gamma   90.00
#
_symmetry.space_group_name_H-M   'P 1'
#
loop_
_entity.id
_entity.type
_entity.pdbx_description
1 polymer ?
#
loop_
_entity_poly.entity_id
_entity_poly.type
_entity_poly.pdbx_seq_one_letter_code
_entity_poly.pdbx_strand_id
1 'polypeptide(L)'
;MCDIELSNLRIERSDRLPFGLAVEDTSDYAGFLGDFAYMNKVSDETLGYQIADDGTLTPGFSYRTVTFEATNPSDEEVPVDARTLGTFAVRDADGRCSALATRALWMTGFEAGVDSNWGAALAPHETRDLSVVYVVPDEFDEQADPLFVFSSYANDDADRVAFRIKSLL
;
A
#
# COMPACT_ATOMS: atom_id res chain seq x y z
N MET A 1 10.73 17.88 -1.02
CA MET A 1 9.73 16.92 -1.53
C MET A 1 8.74 17.76 -2.29
N CYS A 2 8.56 17.54 -3.59
CA CYS A 2 7.53 18.27 -4.34
C CYS A 2 6.17 17.82 -3.83
N ASP A 3 5.27 18.77 -3.57
CA ASP A 3 3.94 18.46 -3.07
C ASP A 3 3.15 17.76 -4.19
N ILE A 4 2.70 16.53 -3.93
CA ILE A 4 1.72 15.83 -4.78
C ILE A 4 0.36 15.99 -4.13
N GLU A 5 -0.64 16.39 -4.92
CA GLU A 5 -2.01 16.48 -4.45
C GLU A 5 -2.68 15.12 -4.58
N LEU A 6 -3.30 14.64 -3.50
CA LEU A 6 -3.97 13.34 -3.45
C LEU A 6 -5.47 13.53 -3.26
N SER A 7 -6.26 12.81 -4.04
CA SER A 7 -7.72 12.84 -3.93
C SER A 7 -8.35 11.49 -4.29
N ASN A 8 -9.67 11.38 -4.13
CA ASN A 8 -10.46 10.22 -4.56
C ASN A 8 -9.94 8.86 -4.09
N LEU A 9 -9.52 8.78 -2.82
CA LEU A 9 -9.03 7.55 -2.19
C LEU A 9 -10.12 6.46 -2.19
N ARG A 10 -9.72 5.27 -2.64
CA ARG A 10 -10.53 4.05 -2.70
C ARG A 10 -9.72 2.90 -2.11
N ILE A 11 -10.36 2.05 -1.31
CA ILE A 11 -9.73 0.87 -0.72
C ILE A 11 -10.60 -0.34 -1.02
N GLU A 12 -9.99 -1.35 -1.65
CA GLU A 12 -10.67 -2.58 -2.05
C GLU A 12 -10.03 -3.77 -1.35
N ARG A 13 -10.87 -4.70 -0.87
CA ARG A 13 -10.45 -5.98 -0.30
C ARG A 13 -10.52 -7.07 -1.37
N SER A 14 -9.51 -7.94 -1.41
CA SER A 14 -9.49 -9.12 -2.27
C SER A 14 -8.79 -10.30 -1.57
N ASP A 15 -9.29 -11.51 -1.82
CA ASP A 15 -8.66 -12.75 -1.36
C ASP A 15 -7.63 -13.30 -2.37
N ARG A 16 -7.55 -12.65 -3.54
CA ARG A 16 -6.61 -12.97 -4.63
C ARG A 16 -5.77 -11.75 -4.98
N LEU A 17 -4.54 -12.00 -5.44
CA LEU A 17 -3.67 -10.94 -5.92
C LEU A 17 -4.39 -10.14 -7.03
N PRO A 18 -4.51 -8.80 -6.89
CA PRO A 18 -5.33 -7.98 -7.78
C PRO A 18 -4.64 -7.75 -9.13
N PHE A 19 -5.38 -7.15 -10.08
CA PHE A 19 -4.91 -6.78 -11.43
C PHE A 19 -4.43 -7.94 -12.31
N GLY A 20 -4.65 -9.19 -11.89
CA GLY A 20 -4.11 -10.36 -12.58
C GLY A 20 -2.59 -10.47 -12.46
N LEU A 21 -1.99 -9.82 -11.46
CA LEU A 21 -0.56 -9.91 -11.17
C LEU A 21 -0.19 -11.36 -10.87
N ALA A 22 1.00 -11.75 -11.32
CA ALA A 22 1.67 -12.92 -10.80
C ALA A 22 2.50 -12.55 -9.57
N VAL A 23 2.87 -13.53 -8.76
CA VAL A 23 3.72 -13.31 -7.58
C VAL A 23 5.08 -12.73 -7.99
N GLU A 24 5.57 -13.14 -9.15
CA GLU A 24 6.84 -12.74 -9.74
C GLU A 24 6.90 -11.24 -10.08
N ASP A 25 5.73 -10.62 -10.29
CA ASP A 25 5.59 -9.19 -10.59
C ASP A 25 5.64 -8.32 -9.34
N THR A 26 5.68 -8.92 -8.14
CA THR A 26 5.71 -8.19 -6.87
C THR A 26 7.12 -7.70 -6.52
N SER A 27 7.20 -6.54 -5.85
CA SER A 27 8.47 -5.93 -5.46
C SER A 27 9.31 -6.81 -4.53
N ASP A 28 8.66 -7.66 -3.75
CA ASP A 28 9.34 -8.57 -2.84
C ASP A 28 9.98 -9.73 -3.58
N TYR A 29 9.28 -10.35 -4.54
CA TYR A 29 9.87 -11.41 -5.36
C TYR A 29 11.13 -10.90 -6.08
N ALA A 30 11.06 -9.71 -6.67
CA ALA A 30 12.22 -9.06 -7.28
C ALA A 30 13.33 -8.77 -6.26
N GLY A 31 12.98 -8.26 -5.07
CA GLY A 31 13.92 -7.94 -3.99
C GLY A 31 14.68 -9.14 -3.42
N PHE A 32 14.09 -10.33 -3.49
CA PHE A 32 14.72 -11.60 -3.07
C PHE A 32 15.31 -12.40 -4.24
N LEU A 33 15.61 -11.75 -5.37
CA LEU A 33 16.24 -12.36 -6.55
C LEU A 33 15.45 -13.57 -7.08
N GLY A 34 14.13 -13.56 -6.91
CA GLY A 34 13.24 -14.65 -7.30
C GLY A 34 13.24 -15.86 -6.37
N ASP A 35 13.90 -15.81 -5.20
CA ASP A 35 13.80 -16.87 -4.20
C ASP A 35 12.51 -16.76 -3.40
N PHE A 36 11.44 -17.30 -3.98
CA PHE A 36 10.11 -17.27 -3.40
C PHE A 36 10.00 -18.02 -2.08
N ALA A 37 10.72 -19.14 -1.93
CA ALA A 37 10.69 -19.93 -0.71
C ALA A 37 11.32 -19.16 0.45
N TYR A 38 12.43 -18.46 0.20
CA TYR A 38 13.04 -17.60 1.19
C TYR A 38 12.17 -16.38 1.51
N MET A 39 11.54 -15.75 0.51
CA MET A 39 10.60 -14.66 0.73
C MET A 39 9.43 -15.09 1.63
N ASN A 40 8.81 -16.23 1.35
CA ASN A 40 7.73 -16.78 2.17
C ASN A 40 8.18 -17.08 3.59
N LYS A 41 9.40 -17.61 3.77
CA LYS A 41 9.96 -17.80 5.12
C LYS A 41 10.08 -16.47 5.87
N VAL A 42 10.63 -15.43 5.23
CA VAL A 42 10.79 -14.10 5.85
C VAL A 42 9.44 -13.47 6.17
N SER A 43 8.48 -13.53 5.25
CA SER A 43 7.13 -12.98 5.45
C SER A 43 6.40 -13.69 6.59
N ASP A 44 6.52 -15.02 6.68
CA ASP A 44 5.92 -15.80 7.77
C ASP A 44 6.55 -15.45 9.12
N GLU A 45 7.89 -15.41 9.20
CA GLU A 45 8.60 -15.11 10.45
C GLU A 45 8.40 -13.66 10.94
N THR A 46 8.16 -12.71 10.03
CA THR A 46 8.07 -11.28 10.38
C THR A 46 6.64 -10.73 10.43
N LEU A 47 5.73 -11.28 9.63
CA LEU A 47 4.37 -10.78 9.44
C LEU A 47 3.29 -11.87 9.53
N GLY A 48 3.67 -13.15 9.59
CA GLY A 48 2.77 -14.28 9.83
C GLY A 48 1.98 -14.77 8.62
N TYR A 49 2.37 -14.41 7.40
CA TYR A 49 1.70 -14.86 6.18
C TYR A 49 2.68 -15.44 5.14
N GLN A 50 2.13 -16.30 4.28
CA GLN A 50 2.77 -16.78 3.06
C GLN A 50 1.83 -16.48 1.88
N ILE A 51 2.43 -16.39 0.69
CA ILE A 51 1.71 -16.32 -0.59
C ILE A 51 1.97 -17.65 -1.30
N ALA A 52 0.93 -18.27 -1.85
CA ALA A 52 1.10 -19.43 -2.73
C ALA A 52 1.37 -18.98 -4.17
N ASP A 53 1.88 -19.88 -5.01
CA ASP A 53 2.19 -19.59 -6.43
C ASP A 53 0.97 -19.05 -7.23
N ASP A 54 -0.25 -19.40 -6.82
CA ASP A 54 -1.50 -18.94 -7.44
C ASP A 54 -2.02 -17.59 -6.89
N GLY A 55 -1.19 -16.89 -6.11
CA GLY A 55 -1.50 -15.60 -5.52
C GLY A 55 -2.53 -15.65 -4.38
N THR A 56 -2.72 -16.80 -3.73
CA THR A 56 -3.52 -16.91 -2.50
C THR A 56 -2.68 -16.66 -1.26
N LEU A 57 -3.29 -16.06 -0.24
CA LEU A 57 -2.66 -15.86 1.07
C LEU A 57 -2.98 -17.01 2.03
N THR A 58 -2.09 -17.22 2.99
CA THR A 58 -2.43 -17.96 4.22
C THR A 58 -3.73 -17.41 4.83
N PRO A 59 -4.64 -18.27 5.34
CA PRO A 59 -5.88 -17.81 5.95
C PRO A 59 -5.67 -16.78 7.07
N GLY A 60 -6.57 -15.81 7.17
CA GLY A 60 -6.50 -14.71 8.15
C GLY A 60 -5.82 -13.44 7.62
N PHE A 61 -5.46 -13.42 6.33
CA PHE A 61 -4.93 -12.25 5.65
C PHE A 61 -5.68 -12.05 4.34
N SER A 62 -5.72 -10.79 3.90
CA SER A 62 -6.28 -10.43 2.61
C SER A 62 -5.52 -9.28 1.97
N TYR A 63 -5.62 -9.16 0.65
CA TYR A 63 -5.04 -8.04 -0.06
C TYR A 63 -5.91 -6.79 0.16
N ARG A 64 -5.25 -5.65 0.32
CA ARG A 64 -5.89 -4.33 0.27
C ARG A 64 -5.27 -3.52 -0.85
N THR A 65 -6.07 -3.20 -1.85
CA THR A 65 -5.68 -2.28 -2.92
C THR A 65 -6.11 -0.88 -2.53
N VAL A 66 -5.14 -0.01 -2.31
CA VAL A 66 -5.36 1.41 -2.05
C VAL A 66 -5.13 2.16 -3.35
N THR A 67 -6.14 2.86 -3.85
CA THR A 67 -6.05 3.66 -5.08
C THR A 67 -6.38 5.12 -4.77
N PHE A 68 -5.60 6.05 -5.30
CA PHE A 68 -5.86 7.49 -5.20
C PHE A 68 -5.49 8.17 -6.51
N GLU A 69 -6.19 9.25 -6.81
CA GLU A 69 -5.78 10.16 -7.88
C GLU A 69 -4.66 11.05 -7.35
N ALA A 70 -3.51 11.00 -8.00
CA ALA A 70 -2.34 11.82 -7.71
C ALA A 70 -2.16 12.87 -8.81
N THR A 71 -2.08 14.13 -8.41
CA THR A 71 -1.82 15.26 -9.31
C THR A 71 -0.46 15.87 -9.00
N ASN A 72 0.37 16.02 -10.03
CA ASN A 72 1.59 16.82 -9.97
C ASN A 72 1.27 18.29 -10.28
N PRO A 73 1.25 19.20 -9.29
CA PRO A 73 0.92 20.61 -9.53
C PRO A 73 2.09 21.42 -10.10
N SER A 74 3.27 20.81 -10.26
CA SER A 74 4.50 21.51 -10.64
C SER A 74 4.71 21.55 -12.16
N ASP A 75 5.59 22.46 -12.59
CA ASP A 75 6.05 22.56 -13.98
C ASP A 75 7.17 21.55 -14.34
N GLU A 76 7.57 20.70 -13.39
CA GLU A 76 8.62 19.69 -13.55
C GLU A 76 8.06 18.27 -13.39
N GLU A 77 8.76 17.27 -13.91
CA GLU A 77 8.41 15.87 -13.65
C GLU A 77 8.70 15.52 -12.18
N VAL A 78 7.77 14.80 -11.56
CA VAL A 78 7.91 14.36 -10.15
C VAL A 78 7.93 12.83 -10.07
N PRO A 79 8.99 12.23 -9.53
CA PRO A 79 9.00 10.81 -9.17
C PRO A 79 8.16 10.56 -7.91
N VAL A 80 7.34 9.51 -7.91
CA VAL A 80 6.35 9.24 -6.85
C VAL A 80 6.38 7.78 -6.40
N ASP A 81 7.05 7.51 -5.27
CA ASP A 81 6.93 6.21 -4.59
C ASP A 81 5.60 6.16 -3.82
N ALA A 82 4.59 5.57 -4.45
CA ALA A 82 3.23 5.51 -3.92
C ALA A 82 3.16 4.79 -2.56
N ARG A 83 4.09 3.87 -2.25
CA ARG A 83 4.13 3.17 -0.95
C ARG A 83 4.43 4.10 0.21
N THR A 84 5.13 5.21 -0.06
CA THR A 84 5.48 6.19 0.97
C THR A 84 4.36 7.16 1.26
N LEU A 85 3.27 7.16 0.48
CA LEU A 85 2.20 8.14 0.61
C LEU A 85 1.29 7.86 1.80
N GLY A 86 1.14 6.62 2.26
CA GLY A 86 0.37 6.33 3.46
C GLY A 86 0.51 4.91 3.99
N THR A 87 -0.14 4.65 5.12
CA THR A 87 -0.13 3.35 5.81
C THR A 87 -1.47 3.06 6.49
N PHE A 88 -1.75 1.77 6.71
CA PHE A 88 -2.85 1.34 7.56
C PHE A 88 -2.53 1.59 9.03
N ALA A 89 -3.50 2.06 9.79
CA ALA A 89 -3.36 2.35 11.21
C ALA A 89 -4.64 2.06 11.98
N VAL A 90 -4.50 1.85 13.29
CA VAL A 90 -5.61 1.76 14.23
C VAL A 90 -5.54 2.96 15.16
N ARG A 91 -6.68 3.60 15.40
CA ARG A 91 -6.78 4.66 16.40
C ARG A 91 -7.34 4.12 17.72
N ASP A 92 -6.66 4.43 18.81
CA ASP A 92 -7.09 4.08 20.15
C ASP A 92 -8.13 5.06 20.72
N ALA A 93 -8.68 4.77 21.90
CA ALA A 93 -9.69 5.59 22.56
C ALA A 93 -9.18 6.99 22.95
N ASP A 94 -7.87 7.17 23.09
CA ASP A 94 -7.22 8.44 23.39
C ASP A 94 -6.89 9.23 22.11
N GLY A 95 -7.26 8.70 20.94
CA GLY A 95 -7.04 9.33 19.64
C GLY A 95 -5.66 9.09 19.03
N ARG A 96 -4.82 8.26 19.64
CA ARG A 96 -3.47 7.96 19.10
C ARG A 96 -3.56 6.93 17.98
N CYS A 97 -2.85 7.19 16.89
CA CYS A 97 -2.75 6.27 15.76
C CYS A 97 -1.53 5.37 15.91
N SER A 98 -1.74 4.06 15.87
CA SER A 98 -0.67 3.06 15.76
C SER A 98 -0.65 2.51 14.34
N ALA A 99 0.46 2.70 13.63
CA ALA A 99 0.63 2.11 12.31
C ALA A 99 0.66 0.58 12.42
N LEU A 100 -0.06 -0.09 11.54
CA LEU A 100 0.02 -1.52 11.40
C LEU A 100 1.28 -1.90 10.64
N ALA A 101 1.90 -2.99 11.08
CA ALA A 101 2.89 -3.68 10.29
C ALA A 101 2.18 -4.26 9.06
N THR A 102 2.29 -3.54 7.94
CA THR A 102 1.77 -3.96 6.64
C THR A 102 2.89 -4.00 5.64
N ARG A 103 2.71 -4.78 4.59
CA ARG A 103 3.71 -4.93 3.54
C ARG A 103 3.09 -4.60 2.20
N ALA A 104 3.64 -3.60 1.52
CA ALA A 104 3.30 -3.29 0.14
C ALA A 104 4.00 -4.30 -0.78
N LEU A 105 3.23 -5.03 -1.57
CA LEU A 105 3.73 -6.01 -2.53
C LEU A 105 3.94 -5.41 -3.92
N TRP A 106 3.18 -4.38 -4.26
CA TRP A 106 3.20 -3.79 -5.59
C TRP A 106 2.67 -2.36 -5.53
N MET A 107 3.09 -1.54 -6.49
CA MET A 107 2.53 -0.20 -6.71
C MET A 107 2.51 0.15 -8.21
N THR A 108 1.63 1.07 -8.61
CA THR A 108 1.57 1.57 -9.99
C THR A 108 2.93 2.03 -10.49
N GLY A 109 3.28 1.55 -11.68
CA GLY A 109 4.54 1.83 -12.37
C GLY A 109 5.73 0.97 -11.89
N PHE A 110 5.57 0.16 -10.85
CA PHE A 110 6.58 -0.83 -10.50
C PHE A 110 6.68 -1.89 -11.60
N GLU A 111 7.89 -2.08 -12.12
CA GLU A 111 8.23 -3.12 -13.08
C GLU A 111 9.37 -3.98 -12.52
N ALA A 112 9.13 -5.28 -12.34
CA ALA A 112 10.14 -6.20 -11.85
C ALA A 112 11.35 -6.27 -12.81
N GLY A 113 12.55 -6.15 -12.26
CA GLY A 113 13.80 -6.18 -13.04
C GLY A 113 14.21 -4.84 -13.66
N VAL A 114 13.41 -3.78 -13.49
CA VAL A 114 13.78 -2.40 -13.82
C VAL A 114 14.21 -1.68 -12.54
N ASP A 115 15.37 -1.01 -12.57
CA ASP A 115 15.95 -0.28 -11.43
C ASP A 115 15.24 1.07 -11.20
N SER A 116 13.92 1.04 -10.96
CA SER A 116 13.16 2.25 -10.62
C SER A 116 12.79 2.24 -9.13
N ASN A 117 13.59 2.94 -8.33
CA ASN A 117 13.30 3.14 -6.90
C ASN A 117 11.97 3.85 -6.62
N TRP A 118 11.37 4.50 -7.63
CA TRP A 118 10.30 5.47 -7.43
C TRP A 118 8.91 5.01 -7.83
N GLY A 119 8.68 3.79 -8.32
CA GLY A 119 7.34 3.34 -8.72
C GLY A 119 6.81 4.04 -9.97
N ALA A 120 6.53 5.35 -9.96
CA ALA A 120 6.10 6.09 -11.15
C ALA A 120 6.77 7.47 -11.25
N ALA A 121 6.69 8.07 -12.44
CA ALA A 121 6.94 9.49 -12.67
C ALA A 121 5.67 10.14 -13.22
N LEU A 122 5.31 11.30 -12.66
CA LEU A 122 4.18 12.13 -13.12
C LEU A 122 4.73 13.32 -13.88
N ALA A 123 4.26 13.49 -15.12
CA ALA A 123 4.61 14.66 -15.92
C ALA A 123 4.08 15.95 -15.27
N PRO A 124 4.61 17.14 -15.67
CA PRO A 124 4.06 18.42 -15.21
C PRO A 124 2.54 18.50 -15.40
N HIS A 125 1.80 18.88 -14.35
CA HIS A 125 0.34 19.02 -14.34
C HIS A 125 -0.44 17.73 -14.63
N GLU A 126 0.20 16.57 -14.58
CA GLU A 126 -0.47 15.28 -14.78
C GLU A 126 -1.29 14.88 -13.56
N THR A 127 -2.51 14.41 -13.81
CA THR A 127 -3.33 13.64 -12.86
C THR A 127 -3.39 12.18 -13.30
N ARG A 128 -3.06 11.26 -12.40
CA ARG A 128 -3.08 9.81 -12.67
C ARG A 128 -3.57 9.04 -11.45
N ASP A 129 -4.34 7.97 -11.69
CA ASP A 129 -4.63 6.98 -10.67
C ASP A 129 -3.35 6.20 -10.31
N LEU A 130 -2.98 6.21 -9.03
CA LEU A 130 -1.91 5.40 -8.46
C LEU A 130 -2.51 4.41 -7.47
N SER A 131 -2.07 3.16 -7.57
CA SER A 131 -2.51 2.07 -6.72
C SER A 131 -1.33 1.46 -5.96
N VAL A 132 -1.59 0.99 -4.75
CA VAL A 132 -0.65 0.21 -3.94
C VAL A 132 -1.38 -1.01 -3.38
N VAL A 133 -0.76 -2.18 -3.50
CA VAL A 133 -1.31 -3.44 -3.00
C VAL A 133 -0.59 -3.82 -1.72
N TYR A 134 -1.33 -3.94 -0.63
CA TYR A 134 -0.84 -4.38 0.68
C TYR A 134 -1.37 -5.76 1.03
N VAL A 135 -0.62 -6.49 1.86
CA VAL A 135 -1.16 -7.61 2.65
C VAL A 135 -1.53 -7.07 4.03
N VAL A 136 -2.76 -7.34 4.47
CA VAL A 136 -3.30 -6.85 5.74
C VAL A 136 -3.96 -8.01 6.50
N PRO A 137 -3.72 -8.16 7.82
CA PRO A 137 -4.44 -9.13 8.64
C PRO A 137 -5.94 -8.85 8.66
N ASP A 138 -6.77 -9.90 8.58
CA ASP A 138 -8.23 -9.76 8.59
C ASP A 138 -8.76 -9.21 9.93
N GLU A 139 -8.05 -9.46 11.03
CA GLU A 139 -8.35 -8.90 12.37
C GLU A 139 -8.33 -7.36 12.39
N PHE A 140 -7.75 -6.73 11.37
CA PHE A 140 -7.79 -5.28 11.21
C PHE A 140 -9.22 -4.75 11.03
N ASP A 141 -10.05 -5.48 10.30
CA ASP A 141 -11.44 -5.07 10.06
C ASP A 141 -12.26 -5.11 11.37
N GLU A 142 -11.82 -5.87 12.37
CA GLU A 142 -12.44 -5.99 13.69
C GLU A 142 -12.03 -4.87 14.67
N GLN A 143 -11.00 -4.09 14.33
CA GLN A 143 -10.50 -3.02 15.19
C GLN A 143 -11.55 -1.94 15.39
N ALA A 144 -11.48 -1.22 16.52
CA ALA A 144 -12.49 -0.21 16.85
C ALA A 144 -12.58 0.90 15.78
N ASP A 145 -11.41 1.41 15.36
CA ASP A 145 -11.28 2.51 14.40
C ASP A 145 -10.11 2.27 13.42
N PRO A 146 -10.32 1.42 12.39
CA PRO A 146 -9.32 1.14 11.36
C PRO A 146 -9.28 2.26 10.31
N LEU A 147 -8.07 2.71 9.99
CA LEU A 147 -7.78 3.88 9.17
C LEU A 147 -6.73 3.58 8.11
N PHE A 148 -6.73 4.37 7.04
CA PHE A 148 -5.56 4.61 6.21
C PHE A 148 -5.11 6.06 6.40
N VAL A 149 -3.84 6.29 6.70
CA VAL A 149 -3.29 7.61 7.07
C VAL A 149 -2.17 7.99 6.12
N PHE A 150 -2.21 9.20 5.55
CA PHE A 150 -1.14 9.68 4.67
C PHE A 150 0.10 10.16 5.46
N SER A 151 1.29 9.77 4.99
CA SER A 151 2.57 9.89 5.70
C SER A 151 3.05 11.33 5.91
N SER A 152 2.72 12.25 4.99
CA SER A 152 3.17 13.65 5.01
C SER A 152 2.40 14.55 6.00
N TYR A 153 1.36 14.03 6.66
CA TYR A 153 0.47 14.83 7.51
C TYR A 153 0.30 14.30 8.94
N ALA A 154 1.14 13.34 9.34
CA ALA A 154 1.06 12.68 10.64
C ALA A 154 1.53 13.53 11.84
N ASN A 155 1.95 14.79 11.64
CA ASN A 155 2.67 15.53 12.68
C ASN A 155 1.85 16.44 13.60
N ASP A 156 0.60 16.83 13.30
CA ASP A 156 -0.19 17.61 14.29
C ASP A 156 -1.72 17.57 14.12
N ASP A 157 -2.26 16.99 13.04
CA ASP A 157 -3.72 17.06 12.74
C ASP A 157 -4.21 15.77 12.03
N ALA A 158 -3.95 14.61 12.65
CA ALA A 158 -4.30 13.29 12.10
C ALA A 158 -5.80 13.13 11.76
N ASP A 159 -6.67 13.91 12.41
CA ASP A 159 -8.12 13.92 12.17
C ASP A 159 -8.50 14.47 10.78
N ARG A 160 -7.64 15.29 10.15
CA ARG A 160 -7.92 15.85 8.81
C ARG A 160 -7.44 14.98 7.67
N VAL A 161 -6.61 13.96 7.95
CA VAL A 161 -5.83 13.26 6.92
C VAL A 161 -5.88 11.73 7.05
N ALA A 162 -6.80 11.24 7.87
CA ALA A 162 -7.11 9.82 7.99
C ALA A 162 -8.39 9.49 7.23
N PHE A 163 -8.33 8.46 6.38
CA PHE A 163 -9.49 7.89 5.72
C PHE A 163 -10.02 6.71 6.53
N ARG A 164 -11.30 6.80 6.95
CA ARG A 164 -11.94 5.77 7.78
C ARG A 164 -12.41 4.61 6.93
N ILE A 165 -11.91 3.41 7.22
CA ILE A 165 -12.17 2.21 6.41
C ILE A 165 -13.58 1.68 6.64
N LYS A 166 -14.12 1.80 7.86
CA LYS A 166 -15.51 1.43 8.19
C LYS A 166 -16.59 2.24 7.47
N SER A 167 -16.23 3.28 6.72
CA SER A 167 -17.19 4.00 5.88
C SER A 167 -17.47 3.30 4.53
N LEU A 168 -16.82 2.14 4.27
CA LEU A 168 -16.93 1.35 3.04
C LEU A 168 -17.54 -0.05 3.23
N LEU A 169 -17.88 -0.43 4.47
CA LEU A 169 -18.62 -1.66 4.82
C LEU A 169 -20.07 -1.30 5.17
#